data_AF-A0A4C2EFQ5-F1
#
_entry.id   AF-A0A4C2EFQ5-F1
#
_cell.length_a   1.000
_cell.length_b   1.000
_cell.length_c   1.000
_cell.angle_alpha   90.00
_cell.angle_beta   90.00
_cell.angle_gamma   90.00
#
_symmetry.space_group_name_H-M   'P 1'
#
loop_
_entity.id
_entity.type
_entity.pdbx_description
1 polymer ?
#
loop_
_entity_poly.entity_id
_entity_poly.type
_entity_poly.pdbx_seq_one_letter_code
_entity_poly.pdbx_strand_id
1 'polypeptide(L)'
;MLFPTHLVAAGLLSRVTRLSPWWLVVGAALPDVVDKPLGLLGVVDLYHSVGHAALLVVLMVPIALSGRAGLATAVGWVSHLLLDALHVVVNGRPGDALFLGWPLTVPPDPLAIPPGSFIWYYLGTPSFYLDVLLWVALAVVVVAERRDSSDAVADQ
;
A
#
# COMPACT_ATOMS: atom_id res chain seq x y z
N MET A 1 3.18 6.06 2.34
CA MET A 1 4.35 5.66 1.51
C MET A 1 4.12 6.14 0.07
N LEU A 2 4.99 5.90 -0.93
CA LEU A 2 4.61 6.20 -2.33
C LEU A 2 3.60 5.17 -2.85
N PHE A 3 2.55 5.62 -3.53
CA PHE A 3 1.51 4.74 -4.10
C PHE A 3 2.06 3.54 -4.89
N PRO A 4 3.01 3.71 -5.84
CA PRO A 4 3.60 2.57 -6.55
C PRO A 4 4.25 1.53 -5.63
N THR A 5 4.81 1.94 -4.49
CA THR A 5 5.43 1.05 -3.49
C THR A 5 4.40 0.10 -2.88
N HIS A 6 3.18 0.57 -2.60
CA HIS A 6 2.10 -0.30 -2.11
C HIS A 6 1.72 -1.37 -3.13
N LEU A 7 1.63 -1.00 -4.42
CA LEU A 7 1.28 -1.94 -5.48
C LEU A 7 2.37 -3.01 -5.67
N VAL A 8 3.64 -2.61 -5.62
CA VAL A 8 4.77 -3.54 -5.67
C VAL A 8 4.79 -4.47 -4.48
N ALA A 9 4.63 -3.94 -3.26
CA ALA A 9 4.59 -4.74 -2.05
C ALA A 9 3.45 -5.78 -2.11
N ALA A 10 2.27 -5.36 -2.57
CA ALA A 10 1.14 -6.26 -2.79
C ALA A 10 1.44 -7.34 -3.87
N GLY A 11 2.09 -6.97 -4.96
CA GLY A 11 2.55 -7.93 -5.98
C GLY A 11 3.54 -8.95 -5.41
N LEU A 12 4.52 -8.50 -4.61
CA LEU A 12 5.49 -9.37 -3.94
C LEU A 12 4.83 -10.31 -2.92
N LEU A 13 3.75 -9.89 -2.25
CA LEU A 13 2.98 -10.76 -1.36
C LEU A 13 2.41 -11.99 -2.06
N SER A 14 2.21 -11.95 -3.38
CA SER A 14 1.74 -13.13 -4.13
C SER A 14 2.74 -14.30 -4.06
N ARG A 15 4.03 -13.99 -3.90
CA ARG A 15 5.11 -15.00 -3.82
C ARG A 15 5.07 -15.79 -2.51
N VAL A 16 4.71 -15.12 -1.41
CA VAL A 16 4.63 -15.77 -0.08
C VAL A 16 3.25 -16.36 0.19
N THR A 17 2.18 -15.69 -0.25
CA THR A 17 0.80 -16.10 0.04
C THR A 17 0.20 -17.05 -1.00
N ARG A 18 0.78 -17.13 -2.21
CA ARG A 18 0.21 -17.83 -3.38
C ARG A 18 -1.20 -17.35 -3.75
N LEU A 19 -1.54 -16.12 -3.37
CA LEU A 19 -2.77 -15.44 -3.79
C LEU A 19 -2.56 -14.79 -5.16
N SER A 20 -3.66 -14.44 -5.83
CA SER A 20 -3.58 -13.79 -7.15
C SER A 20 -2.91 -12.42 -7.02
N PRO A 21 -1.81 -12.15 -7.76
CA PRO A 21 -1.14 -10.85 -7.72
C PRO A 21 -2.06 -9.73 -8.19
N TRP A 22 -2.94 -10.00 -9.17
CA TRP A 22 -3.90 -9.02 -9.66
C TRP A 22 -4.85 -8.55 -8.57
N TRP A 23 -5.46 -9.48 -7.83
CA TRP A 23 -6.40 -9.13 -6.76
C TRP A 23 -5.72 -8.50 -5.54
N LEU A 24 -4.48 -8.89 -5.24
CA LEU A 24 -3.65 -8.21 -4.24
C LEU A 24 -3.43 -6.73 -4.62
N VAL A 25 -3.05 -6.47 -5.87
CA VAL A 25 -2.85 -5.09 -6.37
C VAL A 25 -4.16 -4.30 -6.36
N VAL A 26 -5.28 -4.90 -6.76
CA VAL A 26 -6.61 -4.26 -6.67
C VAL A 26 -6.94 -3.86 -5.24
N GLY A 27 -6.76 -4.78 -4.29
CA GLY A 27 -6.96 -4.51 -2.87
C GLY A 27 -6.07 -3.39 -2.35
N ALA A 28 -4.79 -3.43 -2.70
CA ALA A 28 -3.82 -2.40 -2.29
C ALA A 28 -4.05 -1.06 -2.99
N ALA A 29 -4.66 -1.01 -4.17
CA ALA A 29 -4.99 0.25 -4.83
C ALA A 29 -6.24 0.93 -4.25
N LEU A 30 -7.14 0.13 -3.67
CA LEU A 30 -8.48 0.57 -3.26
C LEU A 30 -8.48 1.78 -2.32
N PRO A 31 -7.69 1.84 -1.22
CA PRO A 31 -7.74 2.98 -0.30
C PRO A 31 -7.47 4.32 -0.99
N ASP A 32 -6.40 4.36 -1.79
CA ASP A 32 -5.94 5.55 -2.48
C ASP A 32 -6.85 5.99 -3.64
N VAL A 33 -7.42 5.03 -4.37
CA VAL A 33 -8.39 5.32 -5.44
C VAL A 33 -9.70 5.89 -4.87
N VAL A 34 -10.04 5.59 -3.62
CA VAL A 34 -11.18 6.18 -2.94
C VAL A 34 -10.83 7.55 -2.35
N ASP A 35 -9.79 7.63 -1.53
CA ASP A 35 -9.55 8.82 -0.71
C ASP A 35 -8.93 9.98 -1.48
N LYS A 36 -8.07 9.71 -2.46
CA LYS A 36 -7.43 10.80 -3.22
C LYS A 36 -8.45 11.61 -4.01
N PRO A 37 -9.37 11.01 -4.79
CA PRO A 37 -10.42 11.78 -5.44
C PRO A 37 -11.34 12.52 -4.45
N LEU A 38 -11.72 11.88 -3.34
CA LEU A 38 -12.57 12.54 -2.33
C LEU A 38 -11.88 13.77 -1.73
N GLY A 39 -10.59 13.68 -1.42
CA GLY A 39 -9.79 14.81 -0.94
C GLY A 39 -9.60 15.91 -2.00
N LEU A 40 -9.31 15.53 -3.25
CA LEU A 40 -9.13 16.48 -4.36
C LEU A 40 -10.43 17.23 -4.70
N LEU A 41 -11.57 16.57 -4.56
CA LEU A 41 -12.89 17.17 -4.77
C LEU A 41 -13.40 17.94 -3.54
N GLY A 42 -12.66 17.94 -2.43
CA GLY A 42 -13.06 18.60 -1.18
C GLY A 42 -14.27 17.95 -0.49
N VAL A 43 -14.57 16.68 -0.79
CA VAL A 43 -15.63 15.92 -0.11
C VAL A 43 -15.20 15.56 1.32
N VAL A 44 -13.91 15.32 1.50
CA VAL A 44 -13.26 15.16 2.80
C VAL A 44 -11.99 16.00 2.85
N ASP A 45 -11.60 16.46 4.05
CA ASP A 45 -10.44 17.33 4.23
C ASP A 45 -9.09 16.57 4.23
N LEU A 46 -9.13 15.23 4.17
CA LEU A 46 -7.98 14.36 4.35
C LEU A 46 -7.79 13.40 3.17
N TYR A 47 -6.54 13.18 2.78
CA TYR A 47 -6.18 12.17 1.77
C TYR A 47 -6.08 10.74 2.32
N HIS A 48 -6.22 10.56 3.64
CA HIS A 48 -6.37 9.26 4.31
C HIS A 48 -7.62 9.33 5.19
N SER A 49 -8.74 8.82 4.69
CA SER A 49 -10.05 8.91 5.33
C SER A 49 -10.86 7.61 5.14
N VAL A 50 -11.81 7.57 4.20
CA VAL A 50 -12.80 6.49 4.04
C VAL A 50 -12.13 5.17 3.69
N GLY A 51 -11.35 5.14 2.61
CA GLY A 51 -10.67 3.96 2.08
C GLY A 51 -9.59 3.40 3.01
N HIS A 52 -8.99 4.28 3.81
CA HIS A 52 -7.98 3.93 4.81
C HIS A 52 -8.54 3.61 6.20
N ALA A 53 -9.85 3.81 6.43
CA ALA A 53 -10.46 3.54 7.72
C ALA A 53 -10.50 2.03 8.02
N ALA A 54 -9.97 1.65 9.18
CA ALA A 54 -10.04 0.28 9.67
C ALA A 54 -11.48 -0.21 9.87
N LEU A 55 -12.46 0.71 10.02
CA LEU A 55 -13.89 0.36 10.03
C LEU A 55 -14.35 -0.37 8.76
N LEU A 56 -13.66 -0.19 7.61
CA LEU A 56 -13.96 -0.95 6.39
C LEU A 56 -13.68 -2.45 6.53
N VAL A 57 -13.10 -2.92 7.65
CA VAL A 57 -13.02 -4.34 7.98
C VAL A 57 -14.39 -5.04 7.92
N VAL A 58 -15.47 -4.33 8.25
CA VAL A 58 -16.85 -4.85 8.20
C VAL A 58 -17.24 -5.23 6.77
N LEU A 59 -16.69 -4.56 5.75
CA LEU A 59 -16.87 -4.91 4.34
C LEU A 59 -15.81 -5.90 3.85
N MET A 60 -14.56 -5.73 4.28
CA MET A 60 -13.44 -6.55 3.82
C MET A 60 -13.52 -7.99 4.31
N VAL A 61 -14.11 -8.25 5.49
CA VAL A 61 -14.29 -9.63 6.00
C VAL A 61 -15.24 -10.45 5.11
N PRO A 62 -16.48 -10.01 4.80
CA PRO A 62 -17.33 -10.69 3.83
C PRO A 62 -16.67 -10.88 2.47
N ILE A 63 -15.96 -9.86 1.96
CA ILE A 63 -15.19 -9.97 0.71
C ILE A 63 -14.14 -11.09 0.84
N ALA A 64 -13.37 -11.13 1.92
CA ALA A 64 -12.37 -12.17 2.15
C ALA A 64 -12.97 -13.58 2.17
N LEU A 65 -14.16 -13.73 2.76
CA LEU A 65 -14.87 -15.01 2.88
C LEU A 65 -15.54 -15.45 1.57
N SER A 66 -15.71 -14.56 0.59
CA SER A 66 -16.34 -14.89 -0.70
C SER A 66 -15.52 -15.83 -1.59
N GLY A 67 -14.21 -15.96 -1.32
CA GLY A 67 -13.31 -16.84 -2.08
C GLY A 67 -11.89 -16.32 -2.17
N ARG A 68 -11.03 -17.03 -2.92
CA ARG A 68 -9.60 -16.70 -3.02
C ARG A 68 -9.32 -15.30 -3.58
N ALA A 69 -10.13 -14.86 -4.54
CA ALA A 69 -10.01 -13.52 -5.11
C ALA A 69 -10.34 -12.45 -4.05
N GLY A 70 -11.45 -12.62 -3.33
CA GLY A 70 -11.82 -11.73 -2.25
C GLY A 70 -10.80 -11.70 -1.10
N LEU A 71 -10.25 -12.87 -0.72
CA LEU A 71 -9.15 -12.94 0.25
C LEU A 71 -7.91 -12.17 -0.23
N ALA A 72 -7.54 -12.32 -1.50
CA ALA A 72 -6.43 -11.57 -2.10
C ALA A 72 -6.67 -10.05 -2.06
N THR A 73 -7.87 -9.60 -2.39
CA THR A 73 -8.26 -8.18 -2.27
C THR A 73 -8.16 -7.69 -0.83
N ALA A 74 -8.68 -8.44 0.14
CA ALA A 74 -8.62 -8.06 1.56
C ALA A 74 -7.17 -8.00 2.08
N VAL A 75 -6.33 -8.97 1.70
CA VAL A 75 -4.90 -8.97 2.05
C VAL A 75 -4.17 -7.79 1.42
N GLY A 76 -4.45 -7.48 0.16
CA GLY A 76 -3.92 -6.30 -0.52
C GLY A 76 -4.30 -5.01 0.22
N TRP A 77 -5.57 -4.86 0.57
CA TRP A 77 -6.07 -3.72 1.34
C TRP A 77 -5.35 -3.60 2.70
N VAL A 78 -5.29 -4.68 3.50
CA VAL A 78 -4.57 -4.68 4.79
C VAL A 78 -3.10 -4.30 4.60
N SER A 79 -2.44 -4.82 3.57
CA SER A 79 -1.03 -4.50 3.31
C SER A 79 -0.81 -3.01 3.05
N HIS A 80 -1.75 -2.34 2.38
CA HIS A 80 -1.69 -0.90 2.14
C HIS A 80 -1.75 -0.13 3.46
N LEU A 81 -2.77 -0.41 4.28
CA LEU A 81 -2.99 0.25 5.57
C LEU A 81 -1.78 0.08 6.51
N LEU A 82 -1.22 -1.14 6.55
CA LEU A 82 -0.06 -1.43 7.37
C LEU A 82 1.18 -0.67 6.90
N LEU A 83 1.39 -0.53 5.59
CA LEU A 83 2.52 0.22 5.04
C LEU A 83 2.39 1.72 5.31
N ASP A 84 1.19 2.29 5.28
CA ASP A 84 1.00 3.70 5.67
C ASP A 84 1.19 3.93 7.16
N ALA A 85 0.67 3.04 8.01
CA ALA A 85 0.92 3.11 9.44
C ALA A 85 2.42 2.97 9.75
N LEU A 86 3.12 2.02 9.11
CA LEU A 86 4.56 1.85 9.25
C LEU A 86 5.31 3.10 8.80
N HIS A 87 4.94 3.65 7.64
CA HIS A 87 5.55 4.84 7.05
C HIS A 87 5.53 6.03 8.01
N VAL A 88 4.36 6.36 8.58
CA VAL A 88 4.25 7.51 9.49
C VAL A 88 4.99 7.28 10.81
N VAL A 89 4.99 6.05 11.33
CA VAL A 89 5.75 5.68 12.54
C VAL A 89 7.25 5.82 12.29
N VAL A 90 7.76 5.26 11.18
CA VAL A 90 9.18 5.33 10.80
C VAL A 90 9.65 6.77 10.59
N ASN A 91 8.76 7.63 10.09
CA ASN A 91 9.03 9.05 9.93
C ASN A 91 8.86 9.88 11.23
N GLY A 92 8.68 9.23 12.39
CA GLY A 92 8.59 9.90 13.69
C GLY A 92 7.23 10.56 13.97
N ARG A 93 6.18 10.18 13.23
CA ARG A 93 4.82 10.72 13.33
C ARG A 93 3.80 9.63 13.69
N PRO A 94 3.97 8.86 14.78
CA PRO A 94 3.06 7.76 15.13
C PRO A 94 1.61 8.21 15.38
N GLY A 95 1.40 9.47 15.80
CA GLY A 95 0.07 10.06 15.96
C GLY A 95 -0.72 10.14 14.65
N ASP A 96 -0.03 10.16 13.51
CA ASP A 96 -0.71 10.18 12.21
C ASP A 96 -1.39 8.85 11.89
N ALA A 97 -0.97 7.73 12.51
CA ALA A 97 -1.64 6.44 12.35
C ALA A 97 -3.10 6.43 12.86
N LEU A 98 -3.52 7.48 13.59
CA LEU A 98 -4.92 7.70 13.96
C LEU A 98 -5.84 7.91 12.75
N PHE A 99 -5.30 8.09 11.53
CA PHE A 99 -6.11 8.05 10.30
C PHE A 99 -6.92 6.74 10.19
N LEU A 100 -6.40 5.62 10.72
CA LEU A 100 -7.07 4.31 10.70
C LEU A 100 -8.41 4.32 11.44
N GLY A 101 -8.58 5.19 12.43
CA GLY A 101 -9.81 5.29 13.21
C GLY A 101 -10.82 6.28 12.63
N TRP A 102 -10.58 6.87 11.46
CA TRP A 102 -11.52 7.78 10.81
C TRP A 102 -12.91 7.11 10.64
N PRO A 103 -14.03 7.82 10.89
CA PRO A 103 -14.15 9.22 11.29
C PRO A 103 -14.13 9.44 12.82
N LEU A 104 -13.94 8.39 13.61
CA LEU A 104 -13.97 8.48 15.08
C LEU A 104 -12.72 9.18 15.64
N THR A 105 -11.60 9.07 14.93
CA THR A 105 -10.36 9.79 15.23
C THR A 105 -9.82 10.45 13.97
N VAL A 106 -9.04 11.52 14.18
CA VAL A 106 -8.31 12.24 13.14
C VAL A 106 -6.90 12.49 13.67
N PRO A 107 -5.85 12.40 12.82
CA PRO A 107 -4.50 12.83 13.20
C PRO A 107 -4.50 14.25 13.79
N PRO A 108 -3.70 14.53 14.84
CA PRO A 108 -3.66 15.86 15.45
C PRO A 108 -3.03 16.91 14.53
N ASP A 109 -2.13 16.48 13.63
CA ASP A 109 -1.44 17.32 12.65
C ASP A 109 -1.38 16.58 11.30
N PRO A 110 -2.49 16.47 10.56
CA PRO A 110 -2.52 15.72 9.32
C PRO A 110 -1.66 16.41 8.25
N LEU A 111 -0.80 15.64 7.59
CA LEU A 111 -0.11 16.06 6.36
C LEU A 111 -1.14 16.17 5.23
N ALA A 112 -1.91 17.25 5.20
CA ALA A 112 -2.94 17.56 4.19
C ALA A 112 -2.32 17.98 2.84
N ILE A 113 -1.28 17.26 2.42
CA ILE A 113 -0.49 17.53 1.22
C ILE A 113 -1.08 16.72 0.06
N PRO A 114 -1.42 17.36 -1.08
CA PRO A 114 -1.89 16.64 -2.26
C PRO A 114 -0.89 15.57 -2.75
N PRO A 115 -1.34 14.47 -3.37
CA PRO A 115 -0.48 13.37 -3.78
C PRO A 115 0.70 13.78 -4.68
N GLY A 116 0.49 14.78 -5.55
CA GLY A 116 1.53 15.26 -6.47
C GLY A 116 2.67 16.01 -5.76
N SER A 117 2.37 16.79 -4.73
CA SER A 117 3.39 17.52 -3.95
C SER A 117 4.00 16.66 -2.84
N PHE A 118 3.31 15.61 -2.41
CA PHE A 118 3.81 14.67 -1.41
C PHE A 118 5.17 14.05 -1.78
N ILE A 119 5.43 13.80 -3.06
CA ILE A 119 6.72 13.22 -3.49
C ILE A 119 7.91 14.06 -3.03
N TRP A 120 7.82 15.39 -3.13
CA TRP A 120 8.91 16.30 -2.76
C TRP A 120 9.10 16.38 -1.24
N TYR A 121 7.99 16.34 -0.50
CA TYR A 121 8.03 16.23 0.96
C TYR A 121 8.64 14.89 1.41
N TYR A 122 8.40 13.83 0.63
CA TYR A 122 8.81 12.48 1.00
C TYR A 122 10.30 12.20 0.77
N LEU A 123 10.93 12.87 -0.20
CA LEU A 123 12.34 12.67 -0.53
C LEU A 123 13.25 12.88 0.68
N GLY A 124 14.13 11.92 0.93
CA GLY A 124 15.11 11.98 2.02
C GLY A 124 14.55 11.65 3.41
N THR A 125 13.26 11.36 3.55
CA THR A 125 12.69 10.86 4.82
C THR A 125 13.20 9.44 5.14
N PRO A 126 13.20 9.00 6.40
CA PRO A 126 13.57 7.63 6.76
C PRO A 126 12.78 6.56 5.99
N SER A 127 11.47 6.72 5.86
CA SER A 127 10.63 5.78 5.11
C SER A 127 10.91 5.81 3.61
N PHE A 128 11.37 6.93 3.03
CA PHE A 128 11.77 6.96 1.62
C PHE A 128 12.91 5.99 1.33
N TYR A 129 13.86 5.86 2.24
CA TYR A 129 14.93 4.85 2.08
C TYR A 129 14.40 3.42 2.19
N LEU A 130 13.31 3.17 2.94
CA LEU A 130 12.64 1.87 2.94
C LEU A 130 12.00 1.55 1.58
N ASP A 131 11.36 2.53 0.93
CA ASP A 131 10.87 2.37 -0.45
C ASP A 131 12.02 1.97 -1.37
N VAL A 132 13.12 2.73 -1.33
CA VAL A 132 14.31 2.44 -2.17
C VAL A 132 14.80 1.00 -1.94
N LEU A 133 14.92 0.56 -0.68
CA LEU A 133 15.32 -0.82 -0.36
C LEU A 133 14.34 -1.85 -0.92
N LEU A 134 13.03 -1.62 -0.82
CA LEU A 134 12.01 -2.52 -1.35
C LEU A 134 12.08 -2.62 -2.89
N TRP A 135 12.29 -1.50 -3.57
CA TRP A 135 12.46 -1.45 -5.02
C TRP A 135 13.76 -2.12 -5.47
N VAL A 136 14.87 -1.92 -4.74
CA VAL A 136 16.14 -2.62 -5.02
C VAL A 136 15.99 -4.12 -4.82
N ALA A 137 15.33 -4.57 -3.74
CA ALA A 137 15.06 -5.98 -3.49
C ALA A 137 14.23 -6.61 -4.63
N LEU A 138 13.17 -5.92 -5.09
CA LEU A 138 12.41 -6.34 -6.26
C LEU A 138 13.31 -6.47 -7.50
N ALA A 139 14.13 -5.46 -7.79
CA ALA A 139 15.00 -5.47 -8.96
C ALA A 139 15.99 -6.65 -8.93
N VAL A 140 16.59 -6.94 -7.77
CA VAL A 140 17.48 -8.09 -7.57
C VAL A 140 16.75 -9.40 -7.86
N VAL A 141 15.54 -9.59 -7.32
CA VAL A 141 14.73 -10.80 -7.56
C VAL A 141 14.42 -10.97 -9.05
N VAL A 142 13.96 -9.91 -9.71
CA VAL A 142 13.62 -9.95 -11.15
C VAL A 142 14.84 -10.26 -12.01
N VAL A 143 16.01 -9.71 -11.68
CA VAL A 143 17.25 -10.00 -12.42
C VAL A 143 17.71 -11.43 -12.19
N ALA A 144 17.63 -11.95 -10.97
CA ALA A 144 17.99 -13.33 -10.66
C ALA A 144 17.10 -14.32 -11.43
N GLU A 145 15.78 -14.13 -11.42
CA GLU A 145 14.84 -15.01 -12.14
C GLU A 145 15.07 -15.03 -13.67
N ARG A 146 15.45 -13.90 -14.25
CA ARG A 146 15.78 -13.82 -15.68
C ARG A 146 17.06 -14.57 -16.03
N ARG A 147 18.05 -14.59 -15.13
CA ARG A 147 19.29 -15.35 -15.32
C ARG A 147 19.01 -16.85 -15.27
N ASP A 148 18.31 -17.31 -14.24
CA ASP A 148 17.93 -18.72 -14.09
C ASP A 148 17.13 -19.22 -15.31
N SER A 149 16.20 -18.41 -15.81
CA SER A 149 15.41 -18.75 -17.01
C SER A 149 16.26 -18.79 -18.29
N SER A 150 17.31 -17.97 -18.39
CA SER A 150 18.21 -17.94 -19.55
C SER A 150 19.15 -19.15 -19.55
N ASP A 151 19.67 -19.52 -18.38
CA ASP A 151 20.54 -20.70 -18.22
C ASP A 151 19.76 -21.99 -18.52
N ALA A 152 18.50 -22.09 -18.06
CA ALA A 152 17.64 -23.24 -18.35
C ALA A 152 17.26 -23.41 -19.84
N VAL A 153 17.33 -22.35 -20.64
CA VAL A 153 17.12 -22.40 -22.10
C VAL A 153 18.42 -22.76 -22.82
N ALA A 154 19.58 -22.35 -22.31
CA ALA A 154 20.89 -22.68 -22.89
C ALA A 154 21.28 -24.16 -22.72
N ASP A 155 20.76 -24.82 -21.67
CA ASP A 155 20.99 -26.24 -21.37
C ASP A 155 20.02 -27.22 -22.10
N GLN A 156 19.08 -26.72 -22.91
CA GLN A 156 18.15 -27.51 -23.74
C GLN A 156 18.61 -27.60 -25.20
#